data_AF-A8TP09-F1
#
_entry.id   AF-A8TP09-F1
#
_cell.length_a   1.000
_cell.length_b   1.000
_cell.length_c   1.000
_cell.angle_alpha   90.00
_cell.angle_beta   90.00
_cell.angle_gamma   90.00
#
_symmetry.space_group_name_H-M   'P 1'
#
loop_
_entity.id
_entity.type
_entity.pdbx_description
1 polymer ?
#
loop_
_entity_poly.entity_id
_entity_poly.type
_entity_poly.pdbx_seq_one_letter_code
_entity_poly.pdbx_strand_id
1 'polypeptide(L)'
;MSADPHYPEIAEYLDRAKAVIIVPQLLKAGLIIGGEGGEAVALAKRTGGGWTAPAFYTMAGGSIGLQAGAEAKRVIIAVMTDKALNKLMSNQLEVGADASISVGTVGGGVGASSVGSMEADMVTFSRSKGLFGGGSLDGTLIRPQPEKNAAYYGAGTDVKAILIDGTASNAGAASLQSALSAR
;
A
#
# COMPACT_ATOMS: atom_id res chain seq x y z
N MET A 1 12.05 -2.05 6.31
CA MET A 1 11.55 -0.68 6.04
C MET A 1 10.99 -0.08 7.31
N SER A 2 10.07 -0.73 7.99
CA SER A 2 9.55 -0.25 9.28
C SER A 2 10.53 -0.30 10.46
N ALA A 3 11.41 -1.31 10.50
CA ALA A 3 12.46 -1.44 11.52
C ALA A 3 13.78 -0.74 11.11
N ASP A 4 13.76 -0.01 9.99
CA ASP A 4 14.96 0.68 9.52
C ASP A 4 15.01 2.06 10.20
N PRO A 5 16.09 2.39 10.94
CA PRO A 5 16.18 3.59 11.78
C PRO A 5 16.11 4.90 10.99
N HIS A 6 16.17 4.83 9.65
CA HIS A 6 15.99 5.98 8.78
C HIS A 6 14.52 6.39 8.56
N TYR A 7 13.54 5.68 9.17
CA TYR A 7 12.11 5.94 8.95
C TYR A 7 11.26 5.91 10.25
N PRO A 8 11.62 6.69 11.30
CA PRO A 8 10.92 6.68 12.58
C PRO A 8 9.44 7.05 12.46
N GLU A 9 9.10 7.91 11.50
CA GLU A 9 7.72 8.36 11.21
C GLU A 9 6.79 7.24 10.72
N ILE A 10 7.30 6.20 10.05
CA ILE A 10 6.46 5.09 9.56
C ILE A 10 5.74 4.41 10.72
N ALA A 11 6.39 4.30 11.89
CA ALA A 11 5.76 3.73 13.07
C ALA A 11 4.55 4.58 13.52
N GLU A 12 4.72 5.89 13.63
CA GLU A 12 3.65 6.81 14.04
C GLU A 12 2.43 6.75 13.12
N TYR A 13 2.65 6.75 11.80
CA TYR A 13 1.55 6.65 10.84
C TYR A 13 0.88 5.28 10.89
N LEU A 14 1.62 4.18 11.07
CA LEU A 14 1.02 2.85 11.23
C LEU A 14 0.27 2.67 12.55
N ASP A 15 0.64 3.40 13.60
CA ASP A 15 -0.08 3.41 14.86
C ASP A 15 -1.44 4.08 14.75
N ARG A 16 -1.54 5.10 13.89
CA ARG A 16 -2.79 5.83 13.62
C ARG A 16 -3.58 5.24 12.45
N ALA A 17 -2.96 4.41 11.62
CA ALA A 17 -3.57 3.84 10.44
C ALA A 17 -4.71 2.88 10.79
N LYS A 18 -5.74 2.91 9.95
CA LYS A 18 -6.86 1.95 9.95
C LYS A 18 -6.53 0.70 9.13
N ALA A 19 -5.71 0.84 8.11
CA ALA A 19 -5.15 -0.27 7.35
C ALA A 19 -3.76 0.07 6.83
N VAL A 20 -2.99 -0.96 6.46
CA VAL A 20 -1.71 -0.84 5.77
C VAL A 20 -1.74 -1.65 4.50
N ILE A 21 -1.24 -1.08 3.42
CA ILE A 21 -1.00 -1.77 2.15
C ILE A 21 0.51 -1.86 1.97
N ILE A 22 1.01 -3.05 1.71
CA ILE A 22 2.43 -3.33 1.53
C ILE A 22 2.63 -3.86 0.11
N VAL A 23 3.48 -3.18 -0.64
CA VAL A 23 3.88 -3.55 -2.01
C VAL A 23 5.38 -3.87 -1.98
N PRO A 24 5.75 -5.16 -1.84
CA PRO A 24 7.15 -5.56 -1.70
C PRO A 24 7.98 -5.31 -2.97
N GLN A 25 7.32 -5.28 -4.13
CA GLN A 25 7.97 -5.01 -5.40
C GLN A 25 6.97 -4.35 -6.35
N LEU A 26 7.14 -3.05 -6.56
CA LEU A 26 6.47 -2.29 -7.59
C LEU A 26 7.49 -1.99 -8.68
N LEU A 27 7.24 -2.47 -9.89
CA LEU A 27 8.07 -2.16 -11.05
C LEU A 27 7.46 -0.99 -11.78
N LYS A 28 8.26 0.03 -12.09
CA LYS A 28 7.85 1.19 -12.90
C LYS A 28 8.83 1.35 -14.06
N ALA A 29 8.30 1.55 -15.26
CA ALA A 29 9.11 1.87 -16.43
C ALA A 29 8.31 2.75 -17.40
N GLY A 30 9.00 3.62 -18.13
CA GLY A 30 8.35 4.48 -19.11
C GLY A 30 9.33 5.34 -19.90
N LEU A 31 8.86 5.78 -21.07
CA LEU A 31 9.44 6.84 -21.87
C LEU A 31 8.29 7.61 -22.51
N ILE A 32 8.00 8.82 -22.02
CA ILE A 32 6.80 9.62 -22.34
C ILE A 32 5.48 9.00 -21.84
N ILE A 33 5.28 7.71 -22.13
CA ILE A 33 4.23 6.86 -21.59
C ILE A 33 4.90 5.82 -20.70
N GLY A 34 4.35 5.61 -19.51
CA GLY A 34 4.87 4.65 -18.55
C GLY A 34 3.77 3.91 -17.81
N GLY A 35 4.16 2.78 -17.24
CA GLY A 35 3.31 1.95 -16.43
C GLY A 35 4.02 1.49 -15.17
N GLU A 36 3.23 1.14 -14.17
CA GLU A 36 3.70 0.45 -12.97
C GLU A 36 2.77 -0.67 -12.56
N GLY A 37 3.34 -1.70 -11.94
CA GLY A 37 2.60 -2.89 -11.53
C GLY A 37 3.32 -3.67 -10.44
N GLY A 38 2.55 -4.22 -9.51
CA GLY A 38 3.08 -5.00 -8.40
C GLY A 38 2.01 -5.73 -7.59
N GLU A 39 2.42 -6.81 -6.95
CA GLU A 39 1.62 -7.55 -5.97
C GLU A 39 1.61 -6.80 -4.63
N ALA A 40 0.45 -6.82 -3.98
CA ALA A 40 0.24 -6.12 -2.71
C ALA A 40 -0.49 -7.01 -1.70
N VAL A 41 -0.30 -6.70 -0.43
CA VAL A 41 -1.14 -7.21 0.65
C VAL A 41 -1.69 -6.06 1.48
N ALA A 42 -2.94 -6.18 1.92
CA ALA A 42 -3.58 -5.24 2.81
C ALA A 42 -3.91 -5.90 4.16
N LEU A 43 -3.68 -5.17 5.25
CA LEU A 43 -4.03 -5.59 6.61
C LEU A 43 -4.78 -4.44 7.26
N ALA A 44 -5.92 -4.74 7.89
CA ALA A 44 -6.69 -3.78 8.66
C ALA A 44 -6.34 -3.88 10.14
N LYS A 45 -6.47 -2.77 10.86
CA LYS A 45 -6.26 -2.72 12.30
C LYS A 45 -7.54 -3.14 13.01
N ARG A 46 -7.44 -4.09 13.95
CA ARG A 46 -8.62 -4.57 14.69
C ARG A 46 -9.02 -3.62 15.81
N THR A 47 -10.32 -3.59 16.13
CA THR A 47 -10.85 -2.95 17.35
C THR A 47 -10.31 -3.69 18.57
N GLY A 48 -9.33 -3.09 19.27
CA GLY A 48 -8.60 -3.73 20.37
C GLY A 48 -7.10 -3.94 20.12
N GLY A 49 -6.61 -3.57 18.92
CA GLY A 49 -5.20 -3.66 18.57
C GLY A 49 -4.85 -4.89 17.73
N GLY A 50 -3.64 -4.88 17.16
CA GLY A 50 -3.19 -5.90 16.22
C GLY A 50 -3.81 -5.79 14.82
N TRP A 51 -3.40 -6.70 13.94
CA TRP A 51 -3.66 -6.62 12.49
C TRP A 51 -4.36 -7.86 11.98
N THR A 52 -5.34 -7.69 11.08
CA THR A 52 -6.05 -8.79 10.41
C THR A 52 -5.10 -9.68 9.61
N ALA A 53 -5.61 -10.80 9.10
CA ALA A 53 -4.85 -11.57 8.12
C ALA A 53 -4.64 -10.71 6.83
N PRO A 54 -3.58 -10.95 6.05
CA PRO A 54 -3.32 -10.22 4.83
C PRO A 54 -4.33 -10.60 3.73
N ALA A 55 -5.05 -9.63 3.22
CA ALA A 55 -5.79 -9.77 1.97
C ALA A 55 -4.86 -9.49 0.79
N PHE A 56 -4.93 -10.30 -0.26
CA PHE A 56 -4.16 -10.12 -1.49
C PHE A 56 -4.78 -9.07 -2.40
N TYR A 57 -3.93 -8.17 -2.88
CA TYR A 57 -4.25 -7.06 -3.75
C TYR A 57 -3.23 -6.96 -4.88
N THR A 58 -3.59 -6.26 -5.94
CA THR A 58 -2.65 -5.81 -6.97
C THR A 58 -2.67 -4.29 -7.02
N MET A 59 -1.53 -3.71 -7.36
CA MET A 59 -1.39 -2.29 -7.64
C MET A 59 -0.94 -2.10 -9.08
N ALA A 60 -1.63 -1.27 -9.85
CA ALA A 60 -1.27 -0.99 -11.23
C ALA A 60 -1.62 0.45 -11.60
N GLY A 61 -0.72 1.17 -12.26
CA GLY A 61 -0.90 2.56 -12.64
C GLY A 61 -0.36 2.85 -14.03
N GLY A 62 -0.97 3.80 -14.71
CA GLY A 62 -0.49 4.35 -15.98
C GLY A 62 -0.09 5.81 -15.79
N SER A 63 0.89 6.29 -16.53
CA SER A 63 1.26 7.69 -16.50
C SER A 63 1.69 8.18 -17.88
N ILE A 64 1.42 9.46 -18.15
CA ILE A 64 1.86 10.18 -19.35
C ILE A 64 2.57 11.44 -18.88
N GLY A 65 3.77 11.72 -19.40
CA GLY A 65 4.51 12.93 -19.03
C GLY A 65 5.99 12.87 -19.41
N LEU A 66 6.76 13.86 -18.98
CA LEU A 66 8.23 13.88 -19.14
C LEU A 66 8.88 12.87 -18.19
N GLN A 67 8.64 11.59 -18.46
CA GLN A 67 9.19 10.47 -17.72
C GLN A 67 10.11 9.65 -18.62
N ALA A 68 11.23 9.21 -18.06
CA ALA A 68 12.14 8.28 -18.70
C ALA A 68 12.86 7.46 -17.64
N GLY A 69 12.88 6.14 -17.83
CA GLY A 69 13.70 5.24 -17.04
C GLY A 69 12.96 4.00 -16.56
N ALA A 70 13.59 3.30 -15.62
CA ALA A 70 13.02 2.15 -14.95
C ALA A 70 13.49 2.12 -13.49
N GLU A 71 12.58 1.77 -12.59
CA GLU A 71 12.85 1.66 -11.17
C GLU A 71 12.04 0.53 -10.52
N ALA A 72 12.61 -0.05 -9.46
CA ALA A 72 11.92 -0.97 -8.57
C ALA A 72 11.72 -0.28 -7.21
N LYS A 73 10.48 -0.27 -6.72
CA LYS A 73 10.12 0.32 -5.43
C LYS A 73 9.61 -0.73 -4.46
N ARG A 74 9.88 -0.48 -3.18
CA ARG A 74 9.09 -1.02 -2.07
C ARG A 74 8.20 0.10 -1.55
N VAL A 75 6.91 -0.17 -1.40
CA VAL A 75 5.92 0.83 -0.99
C VAL A 75 5.15 0.33 0.22
N ILE A 76 4.95 1.22 1.19
CA ILE A 76 4.05 1.04 2.33
C ILE A 76 3.06 2.20 2.29
N ILE A 77 1.77 1.90 2.29
CA ILE A 77 0.69 2.89 2.29
C ILE A 77 -0.08 2.73 3.60
N ALA A 78 -0.04 3.74 4.45
CA ALA A 78 -0.88 3.85 5.63
C ALA A 78 -2.22 4.47 5.23
N VAL A 79 -3.32 3.75 5.48
CA VAL A 79 -4.69 4.19 5.21
C VAL A 79 -5.22 4.84 6.48
N MET A 80 -5.52 6.14 6.41
CA MET A 80 -5.75 6.96 7.60
C MET A 80 -7.24 7.15 7.91
N THR A 81 -8.11 7.14 6.89
CA THR A 81 -9.53 7.49 7.02
C THR A 81 -10.46 6.31 6.78
N ASP A 82 -11.65 6.33 7.38
CA ASP A 82 -12.68 5.30 7.17
C ASP A 82 -13.15 5.29 5.72
N LYS A 83 -13.18 6.47 5.08
CA LYS A 83 -13.49 6.61 3.66
C LYS A 83 -12.54 5.77 2.80
N ALA A 84 -11.24 5.91 3.00
CA ALA A 84 -10.23 5.16 2.24
C ALA A 84 -10.26 3.67 2.58
N LEU A 85 -10.48 3.30 3.85
CA LEU A 85 -10.67 1.90 4.25
C LEU A 85 -11.88 1.27 3.54
N ASN A 86 -13.02 1.97 3.51
CA ASN A 86 -14.24 1.51 2.85
C ASN A 86 -14.05 1.33 1.34
N LYS A 87 -13.29 2.23 0.70
CA LYS A 87 -12.93 2.12 -0.71
C LYS A 87 -11.95 0.98 -0.97
N LEU A 88 -10.99 0.75 -0.09
CA LEU A 88 -10.06 -0.39 -0.21
C LEU A 88 -10.79 -1.73 -0.21
N MET A 89 -11.89 -1.84 0.54
CA MET A 89 -12.74 -3.04 0.57
C MET A 89 -13.70 -3.16 -0.61
N SER A 90 -13.81 -2.12 -1.43
CA SER A 90 -14.61 -2.11 -2.64
C SER A 90 -13.86 -2.79 -3.80
N ASN A 91 -14.48 -2.86 -4.97
CA ASN A 91 -13.91 -3.54 -6.14
C ASN A 91 -12.60 -2.89 -6.66
N GLN A 92 -12.40 -1.62 -6.37
CA GLN A 92 -11.24 -0.83 -6.79
C GLN A 92 -11.14 0.44 -5.92
N LEU A 93 -9.91 0.83 -5.61
CA LEU A 93 -9.54 2.14 -5.10
C LEU A 93 -8.60 2.80 -6.10
N GLU A 94 -8.94 3.99 -6.56
CA GLU A 94 -8.06 4.81 -7.40
C GLU A 94 -7.40 5.93 -6.56
N VAL A 95 -6.07 5.90 -6.53
CA VAL A 95 -5.27 6.92 -5.83
C VAL A 95 -5.40 8.25 -6.56
N GLY A 96 -5.74 9.31 -5.82
CA GLY A 96 -6.00 10.66 -6.36
C GLY A 96 -7.48 10.92 -6.69
N ALA A 97 -8.22 9.91 -7.16
CA ALA A 97 -9.65 10.04 -7.47
C ALA A 97 -10.56 9.65 -6.29
N ASP A 98 -10.34 8.47 -5.70
CA ASP A 98 -11.14 7.98 -4.56
C ASP A 98 -10.57 8.45 -3.20
N ALA A 99 -9.24 8.58 -3.12
CA ALA A 99 -8.53 8.90 -1.89
C ALA A 99 -7.37 9.86 -2.16
N SER A 100 -7.29 10.93 -1.36
CA SER A 100 -6.15 11.84 -1.38
C SER A 100 -4.90 11.14 -0.84
N ILE A 101 -3.75 11.42 -1.45
CA ILE A 101 -2.47 10.83 -1.08
C ILE A 101 -1.50 11.92 -0.66
N SER A 102 -0.86 11.74 0.48
CA SER A 102 0.38 12.43 0.83
C SER A 102 1.55 11.48 0.67
N VAL A 103 2.52 11.87 -0.15
CA VAL A 103 3.69 11.04 -0.46
C VAL A 103 4.88 11.55 0.34
N GLY A 104 5.36 10.72 1.28
CA GLY A 104 6.68 10.82 1.86
C GLY A 104 7.66 10.01 1.01
N THR A 105 8.31 10.65 0.04
CA THR A 105 9.38 9.99 -0.72
C THR A 105 10.67 10.04 0.10
N VAL A 106 11.30 8.90 0.35
CA VAL A 106 12.57 8.87 1.09
C VAL A 106 13.63 8.04 0.35
N GLY A 107 14.63 8.75 -0.18
CA GLY A 107 15.86 8.19 -0.73
C GLY A 107 15.90 7.98 -2.25
N GLY A 108 16.94 8.52 -2.88
CA GLY A 108 17.44 8.10 -4.20
C GLY A 108 17.01 8.91 -5.43
N GLY A 109 16.74 10.22 -5.30
CA GLY A 109 16.45 11.11 -6.43
C GLY A 109 16.11 12.53 -5.96
N VAL A 110 16.25 13.53 -6.83
CA VAL A 110 15.84 14.91 -6.56
C VAL A 110 14.33 14.95 -6.38
N GLY A 111 13.84 15.07 -5.15
CA GLY A 111 12.42 15.20 -4.87
C GLY A 111 11.97 14.62 -3.54
N ALA A 112 12.72 14.80 -2.46
CA ALA A 112 12.23 14.47 -1.12
C ALA A 112 11.06 15.40 -0.76
N SER A 113 9.82 14.94 -0.92
CA SER A 113 8.65 15.62 -0.39
C SER A 113 8.44 15.23 1.07
N SER A 114 8.46 16.23 1.96
CA SER A 114 7.97 16.09 3.34
C SER A 114 6.49 15.72 3.31
N VAL A 115 6.07 14.77 4.16
CA VAL A 115 4.65 14.49 4.38
C VAL A 115 4.02 15.79 4.90
N GLY A 116 3.23 16.45 4.06
CA GLY A 116 2.59 17.71 4.42
C GLY A 116 1.61 17.52 5.57
N SER A 117 1.41 18.56 6.38
CA SER A 117 0.50 18.60 7.53
C SER A 117 -1.00 18.49 7.19
N MET A 118 -1.34 18.02 5.97
CA MET A 118 -2.71 17.83 5.51
C MET A 118 -3.24 16.48 5.98
N GLU A 119 -4.52 16.44 6.38
CA GLU A 119 -5.26 15.20 6.66
C GLU A 119 -5.47 14.40 5.36
N ALA A 120 -4.45 13.68 4.92
CA ALA A 120 -4.54 12.81 3.75
C ALA A 120 -5.30 11.53 4.08
N ASP A 121 -6.13 11.07 3.13
CA ASP A 121 -6.79 9.77 3.21
C ASP A 121 -5.77 8.62 3.30
N MET A 122 -4.62 8.78 2.64
CA MET A 122 -3.51 7.84 2.63
C MET A 122 -2.15 8.54 2.74
N VAL A 123 -1.22 7.92 3.47
CA VAL A 123 0.19 8.36 3.57
C VAL A 123 1.09 7.27 3.01
N THR A 124 1.92 7.62 2.03
CA THR A 124 2.74 6.64 1.31
C THR A 124 4.22 6.85 1.59
N PHE A 125 4.88 5.76 1.95
CA PHE A 125 6.33 5.65 2.13
C PHE A 125 6.89 4.74 1.06
N SER A 126 7.93 5.18 0.37
CA SER A 126 8.57 4.37 -0.64
C SER A 126 10.09 4.41 -0.55
N ARG A 127 10.71 3.29 -0.91
CA ARG A 127 12.14 3.18 -1.12
C ARG A 127 12.39 2.64 -2.51
N SER A 128 13.06 3.43 -3.33
CA SER A 128 13.34 3.08 -4.73
C SER A 128 14.78 2.58 -4.92
N LYS A 129 14.95 1.77 -5.97
CA LYS A 129 16.25 1.46 -6.57
C LYS A 129 16.10 1.59 -8.08
N GLY A 130 16.90 2.46 -8.70
CA GLY A 130 16.84 2.76 -10.12
C GLY A 130 17.02 4.25 -10.39
N LEU A 131 16.89 4.63 -11.65
CA LEU A 131 16.85 6.03 -12.07
C LEU A 131 15.58 6.22 -12.88
N PHE A 132 14.66 6.99 -12.31
CA PHE A 132 13.41 7.36 -12.93
C PHE A 132 13.18 8.84 -12.68
N GLY A 133 13.14 9.64 -13.75
CA GLY A 133 12.86 11.07 -13.66
C GLY A 133 11.37 11.30 -13.89
N GLY A 134 10.67 11.88 -12.92
CA GLY A 134 9.27 12.30 -13.05
C GLY A 134 8.23 11.29 -12.55
N GLY A 135 6.95 11.66 -12.68
CA GLY A 135 5.77 10.84 -12.34
C GLY A 135 5.25 10.98 -10.89
N SER A 136 3.93 10.92 -10.73
CA SER A 136 3.26 10.79 -9.43
C SER A 136 2.63 9.39 -9.28
N LEU A 137 2.02 9.12 -8.12
CA LEU A 137 1.22 7.92 -7.86
C LEU A 137 -0.27 8.11 -8.22
N ASP A 138 -0.68 9.31 -8.63
CA ASP A 138 -2.05 9.59 -9.05
C ASP A 138 -2.44 8.74 -10.26
N GLY A 139 -3.67 8.22 -10.27
CA GLY A 139 -4.14 7.31 -11.32
C GLY A 139 -3.68 5.86 -11.13
N THR A 140 -3.17 5.51 -9.95
CA THR A 140 -2.86 4.12 -9.57
C THR A 140 -4.11 3.43 -9.03
N LEU A 141 -4.40 2.25 -9.57
CA LEU A 141 -5.48 1.38 -9.15
C LEU A 141 -4.97 0.34 -8.15
N ILE A 142 -5.66 0.22 -7.03
CA ILE A 142 -5.46 -0.84 -6.03
C ILE A 142 -6.71 -1.71 -6.05
N ARG A 143 -6.54 -3.01 -6.35
CA ARG A 143 -7.66 -3.94 -6.57
C ARG A 143 -7.46 -5.23 -5.80
N PRO A 144 -8.52 -5.76 -5.15
CA PRO A 144 -8.43 -7.05 -4.48
C PRO A 144 -8.25 -8.18 -5.49
N GLN A 145 -7.59 -9.26 -5.05
CA GLN A 145 -7.40 -10.47 -5.84
C GLN A 145 -8.25 -11.62 -5.27
N PRO A 146 -9.55 -11.70 -5.61
CA PRO A 146 -10.48 -12.65 -5.01
C PRO A 146 -10.04 -14.11 -5.22
N GLU A 147 -9.46 -14.43 -6.38
CA GLU A 147 -8.95 -15.77 -6.69
C GLU A 147 -7.79 -16.17 -5.77
N LYS A 148 -6.85 -15.25 -5.51
CA LYS A 148 -5.73 -15.51 -4.58
C LYS A 148 -6.20 -15.59 -3.13
N ASN A 149 -7.12 -14.71 -2.74
CA ASN A 149 -7.75 -14.77 -1.42
C ASN A 149 -8.46 -16.11 -1.21
N ALA A 150 -9.26 -16.56 -2.18
CA ALA A 150 -9.97 -17.82 -2.10
C ALA A 150 -9.01 -19.03 -2.11
N ALA A 151 -7.94 -18.98 -2.92
CA ALA A 151 -6.94 -20.04 -2.94
C ALA A 151 -6.18 -20.16 -1.61
N TYR A 152 -6.00 -19.05 -0.89
CA TYR A 152 -5.21 -19.02 0.34
C TYR A 152 -6.04 -19.24 1.62
N TYR A 153 -7.29 -18.77 1.65
CA TYR A 153 -8.17 -18.84 2.82
C TYR A 153 -9.37 -19.78 2.66
N GLY A 154 -9.67 -20.23 1.44
CA GLY A 154 -10.82 -21.09 1.13
C GLY A 154 -11.84 -20.41 0.21
N ALA A 155 -12.63 -21.24 -0.49
CA ALA A 155 -13.65 -20.74 -1.41
C ALA A 155 -14.67 -19.83 -0.71
N GLY A 156 -15.03 -18.72 -1.36
CA GLY A 156 -16.01 -17.76 -0.84
C GLY A 156 -15.46 -16.74 0.15
N THR A 157 -14.16 -16.76 0.46
CA THR A 157 -13.53 -15.72 1.28
C THR A 157 -13.35 -14.44 0.47
N ASP A 158 -14.19 -13.44 0.76
CA ASP A 158 -14.04 -12.09 0.22
C ASP A 158 -13.16 -11.21 1.13
N VAL A 159 -12.90 -9.99 0.66
CA VAL A 159 -12.05 -9.03 1.38
C VAL A 159 -12.64 -8.62 2.72
N LYS A 160 -13.97 -8.54 2.83
CA LYS A 160 -14.63 -8.12 4.07
C LYS A 160 -14.46 -9.18 5.15
N ALA A 161 -14.57 -10.46 4.79
CA ALA A 161 -14.29 -11.58 5.68
C ALA A 161 -12.85 -11.52 6.24
N ILE A 162 -11.89 -11.06 5.43
CA ILE A 162 -10.48 -10.95 5.83
C ILE A 162 -10.21 -9.69 6.68
N LEU A 163 -10.64 -8.52 6.20
CA LEU A 163 -10.25 -7.21 6.74
C LEU A 163 -11.20 -6.67 7.83
N ILE A 164 -12.46 -7.09 7.86
CA ILE A 164 -13.45 -6.61 8.85
C ILE A 164 -13.81 -7.72 9.82
N ASP A 165 -14.34 -8.82 9.31
CA ASP A 165 -14.85 -9.88 10.17
C ASP A 165 -13.70 -10.62 10.85
N GLY A 166 -12.50 -10.57 10.25
CA GLY A 166 -11.29 -11.19 10.78
C GLY A 166 -11.40 -12.71 10.90
N THR A 167 -12.30 -13.32 10.14
CA THR A 167 -12.63 -14.75 10.20
C THR A 167 -11.66 -15.61 9.38
N ALA A 168 -10.91 -14.98 8.47
CA ALA A 168 -9.87 -15.62 7.69
C ALA A 168 -8.61 -15.89 8.52
N SER A 169 -8.12 -17.14 8.48
CA SER A 169 -6.89 -17.55 9.17
C SER A 169 -6.08 -18.53 8.31
N ASN A 170 -4.77 -18.36 8.30
CA ASN A 170 -3.82 -19.27 7.68
C ASN A 170 -2.49 -19.16 8.44
N ALA A 171 -1.81 -20.27 8.72
CA ALA A 171 -0.56 -20.28 9.47
C ALA A 171 0.55 -19.42 8.81
N GLY A 172 0.56 -19.35 7.47
CA GLY A 172 1.52 -18.53 6.72
C GLY A 172 1.33 -17.02 6.90
N ALA A 173 0.18 -16.56 7.39
CA ALA A 173 -0.10 -15.15 7.65
C ALA A 173 0.53 -14.62 8.94
N ALA A 174 0.85 -15.52 9.88
CA ALA A 174 1.22 -15.15 11.25
C ALA A 174 2.49 -14.29 11.32
N SER A 175 3.49 -14.58 10.47
CA SER A 175 4.77 -13.86 10.48
C SER A 175 4.61 -12.38 10.13
N LEU A 176 3.76 -12.05 9.16
CA LEU A 176 3.49 -10.66 8.77
C LEU A 176 2.67 -9.93 9.84
N GLN A 177 1.68 -10.60 10.44
CA GLN A 177 0.89 -10.03 11.53
C GLN A 177 1.77 -9.72 12.75
N SER A 178 2.63 -10.68 13.15
CA SER A 178 3.60 -10.47 14.22
C SER A 178 4.56 -9.34 13.90
N ALA A 179 5.07 -9.22 12.68
CA ALA A 179 5.99 -8.13 12.30
C ALA A 179 5.34 -6.74 12.39
N LEU A 180 4.02 -6.64 12.22
CA LEU A 180 3.28 -5.38 12.39
C LEU A 180 2.84 -5.13 13.84
N SER A 181 2.71 -6.18 14.65
CA SER A 181 2.30 -6.12 16.05
C SER A 181 3.46 -6.07 17.05
N ALA A 182 4.65 -6.52 16.69
CA ALA A 182 5.83 -6.61 17.57
C ALA A 182 6.58 -5.27 17.69
N ARG A 183 5.85 -4.16 17.70
CA ARG A 183 6.42 -2.82 17.83
C ARG A 183 6.06 -2.23 19.18
#